data_AF-D7FWD9-F1
#
_entry.id   AF-D7FWD9-F1
#
_cell.length_a   1.000
_cell.length_b   1.000
_cell.length_c   1.000
_cell.angle_alpha   90.00
_cell.angle_beta   90.00
_cell.angle_gamma   90.00
#
_symmetry.space_group_name_H-M   'P 1'
#
loop_
_entity.id
_entity.type
_entity.pdbx_description
1 polymer ?
#
loop_
_entity_poly.entity_id
_entity_poly.type
_entity_poly.pdbx_seq_one_letter_code
_entity_poly.pdbx_strand_id
1 'polypeptide(L)'
;MGDRANRRDPVPGLFVYPDEDLVTVVHALVTGPFDTPYEGGFFYFVLHCPDDYPHSPPRVRLMTTGGGTVRFNPNLYANGKVCLSILGTWNGPRWTPVHSISSVLLSIQSLMNEKPYHNEPGFEAASNPQDVRDYSDCITHETLRVAVCAMVDDSSLSNSMPACLQALTRDLFLSFVPRYELVCEQNMHRDGGKMVDPFGENRGTFRYASIARSIKRIASLLEPAAPAEADEVDPVAPPPGQDDGARPMQTDDASAAAAAAAGPVASEGEDGCGGSRTGVGASSAGGGGSSSGAGSVLRALR
;
A
#
# COMPACT_ATOMS: atom_id res chain seq x y z
N MET A 1 -24.72 6.54 -19.09
CA MET A 1 -24.78 5.32 -19.95
C MET A 1 -23.38 4.72 -19.98
N GLY A 2 -23.19 3.45 -19.65
CA GLY A 2 -21.86 2.82 -19.57
C GLY A 2 -21.51 2.34 -18.16
N ASP A 3 -22.30 1.41 -17.65
CA ASP A 3 -22.08 0.74 -16.37
C ASP A 3 -20.79 -0.11 -16.44
N ARG A 4 -19.80 0.18 -15.60
CA ARG A 4 -18.50 -0.52 -15.58
C ARG A 4 -18.62 -1.80 -14.77
N ALA A 5 -19.16 -2.83 -15.40
CA ALA A 5 -19.31 -4.15 -14.83
C ALA A 5 -18.03 -4.67 -14.14
N ASN A 6 -18.21 -5.22 -12.94
CA ASN A 6 -17.36 -6.25 -12.35
C ASN A 6 -15.87 -5.90 -12.10
N ARG A 7 -15.57 -4.72 -11.56
CA ARG A 7 -14.36 -4.58 -10.73
C ARG A 7 -14.60 -5.30 -9.39
N ARG A 8 -14.08 -6.53 -9.27
CA ARG A 8 -13.72 -7.09 -7.95
C ARG A 8 -12.80 -6.08 -7.26
N ASP A 9 -12.91 -5.96 -5.94
CA ASP A 9 -12.13 -4.98 -5.18
C ASP A 9 -10.64 -5.07 -5.55
N PRO A 10 -10.00 -3.95 -5.95
CA PRO A 10 -8.60 -3.97 -6.36
C PRO A 10 -7.76 -4.38 -5.15
N VAL A 11 -6.95 -5.42 -5.32
CA VAL A 11 -6.03 -5.86 -4.27
C VAL A 11 -5.11 -4.68 -3.92
N PRO A 12 -4.98 -4.30 -2.64
CA PRO A 12 -4.14 -3.17 -2.24
C PRO A 12 -2.72 -3.29 -2.79
N GLY A 13 -2.28 -2.26 -3.49
CA GLY A 13 -0.94 -2.17 -4.06
C GLY A 13 -0.70 -2.97 -5.35
N LEU A 14 -1.72 -3.63 -5.93
CA LEU A 14 -1.61 -4.31 -7.22
C LEU A 14 -2.36 -3.53 -8.31
N PHE A 15 -1.62 -2.99 -9.26
CA PHE A 15 -2.17 -2.27 -10.41
C PHE A 15 -1.82 -3.00 -11.70
N VAL A 16 -2.80 -3.18 -12.57
CA VAL A 16 -2.68 -3.98 -13.80
C VAL A 16 -3.22 -3.17 -14.97
N TYR A 17 -2.45 -3.15 -16.06
CA TYR A 17 -2.78 -2.45 -17.28
C TYR A 17 -2.39 -3.32 -18.49
N PRO A 18 -3.35 -3.80 -19.30
CA PRO A 18 -3.04 -4.48 -20.56
C PRO A 18 -2.25 -3.53 -21.49
N ASP A 19 -1.35 -4.08 -22.29
CA ASP A 19 -0.69 -3.35 -23.37
C ASP A 19 -1.75 -2.90 -24.42
N GLU A 20 -1.56 -1.72 -25.02
CA GLU A 20 -2.53 -1.14 -25.96
C GLU A 20 -2.48 -1.81 -27.35
N ASP A 21 -1.33 -2.33 -27.77
CA ASP A 21 -1.09 -2.94 -29.08
C ASP A 21 -1.13 -4.48 -29.02
N LEU A 22 -0.66 -5.08 -27.93
CA LEU A 22 -0.48 -6.52 -27.78
C LEU A 22 -1.30 -7.10 -26.62
N VAL A 23 -2.49 -7.62 -26.90
CA VAL A 23 -3.42 -8.20 -25.89
C VAL A 23 -2.84 -9.36 -25.06
N THR A 24 -1.74 -9.97 -25.49
CA THR A 24 -1.00 -11.00 -24.76
C THR A 24 0.02 -10.43 -23.77
N VAL A 25 0.25 -9.12 -23.78
CA VAL A 25 1.18 -8.41 -22.91
C VAL A 25 0.40 -7.63 -21.85
N VAL A 26 0.86 -7.74 -20.60
CA VAL A 26 0.25 -7.08 -19.46
C VAL A 26 1.32 -6.43 -18.60
N HIS A 27 1.15 -5.14 -18.36
CA HIS A 27 1.96 -4.34 -17.45
C HIS A 27 1.37 -4.43 -16.05
N ALA A 28 2.22 -4.59 -15.04
CA ALA A 28 1.80 -4.59 -13.65
C ALA A 28 2.73 -3.77 -12.77
N LEU A 29 2.15 -2.96 -11.89
CA LEU A 29 2.86 -2.26 -10.84
C LEU A 29 2.47 -2.88 -9.49
N VAL A 30 3.47 -3.34 -8.74
CA VAL A 30 3.31 -3.84 -7.37
C VAL A 30 3.97 -2.82 -6.45
N THR A 31 3.21 -2.20 -5.55
CA THR A 31 3.80 -1.44 -4.44
C THR A 31 4.26 -2.41 -3.36
N GLY A 32 5.50 -2.26 -2.89
CA GLY A 32 6.02 -3.10 -1.82
C GLY A 32 5.23 -2.94 -0.52
N PRO A 33 4.91 -4.04 0.21
CA PRO A 33 4.05 -3.99 1.40
C PRO A 33 4.61 -3.15 2.54
N PHE A 34 3.70 -2.58 3.35
CA PHE A 34 4.03 -1.92 4.62
C PHE A 34 4.71 -2.89 5.60
N ASP A 35 5.54 -2.34 6.49
CA ASP A 35 6.31 -3.07 7.50
C ASP A 35 7.29 -4.10 6.89
N THR A 36 7.79 -3.84 5.68
CA THR A 36 8.79 -4.68 5.00
C THR A 36 9.93 -3.85 4.39
N PRO A 37 11.09 -4.46 4.08
CA PRO A 37 12.18 -3.81 3.32
C PRO A 37 11.80 -3.28 1.93
N TYR A 38 10.59 -3.56 1.47
CA TYR A 38 10.06 -3.17 0.18
C TYR A 38 9.10 -1.96 0.27
N GLU A 39 8.76 -1.49 1.48
CA GLU A 39 7.67 -0.53 1.73
C GLU A 39 7.69 0.67 0.79
N GLY A 40 6.57 0.88 0.08
CA GLY A 40 6.38 2.00 -0.83
C GLY A 40 7.25 1.96 -2.10
N GLY A 41 8.03 0.91 -2.34
CA GLY A 41 8.78 0.71 -3.58
C GLY A 41 7.88 0.34 -4.77
N PHE A 42 8.20 0.85 -5.96
CA PHE A 42 7.44 0.63 -7.20
C PHE A 42 8.07 -0.47 -8.06
N PHE A 43 7.58 -1.70 -7.89
CA PHE A 43 8.07 -2.86 -8.62
C PHE A 43 7.25 -3.06 -9.90
N TYR A 44 7.85 -2.67 -11.03
CA TYR A 44 7.25 -2.78 -12.35
C TYR A 44 7.58 -4.13 -12.99
N PHE A 45 6.53 -4.84 -13.43
CA PHE A 45 6.61 -6.13 -14.10
C PHE A 45 5.95 -6.08 -15.47
N VAL A 46 6.51 -6.84 -16.41
CA VAL A 46 5.87 -7.16 -17.69
C VAL A 46 5.59 -8.66 -17.72
N LEU A 47 4.35 -9.00 -18.08
CA LEU A 47 3.86 -10.36 -18.24
C LEU A 47 3.54 -10.61 -19.71
N HIS A 48 3.98 -11.74 -20.25
CA HIS A 48 3.61 -12.23 -21.58
C HIS A 48 2.83 -13.54 -21.44
N CYS A 49 1.53 -13.51 -21.72
CA CYS A 49 0.71 -14.71 -21.87
C CYS A 49 1.12 -15.46 -23.16
N PRO A 50 1.39 -16.78 -23.10
CA PRO A 50 1.62 -17.57 -24.30
C PRO A 50 0.32 -17.79 -25.10
N ASP A 51 0.46 -18.24 -26.35
CA ASP A 51 -0.67 -18.49 -27.27
C ASP A 51 -1.68 -19.52 -26.75
N ASP A 52 -1.24 -20.42 -25.86
CA ASP A 52 -2.07 -21.44 -25.20
C ASP A 52 -2.57 -21.01 -23.80
N TYR A 53 -2.38 -19.76 -23.37
CA TYR A 53 -2.90 -19.27 -22.08
C TYR A 53 -4.44 -19.45 -22.00
N PRO A 54 -5.00 -20.00 -20.90
CA PRO A 54 -4.38 -20.26 -19.59
C PRO A 54 -3.84 -21.69 -19.38
N HIS A 55 -3.61 -22.49 -20.43
CA HIS A 55 -3.03 -23.83 -20.29
C HIS A 55 -1.57 -23.78 -19.80
N SER A 56 -0.76 -22.87 -20.34
CA SER A 56 0.59 -22.55 -19.84
C SER A 56 0.64 -21.23 -19.04
N PRO A 57 1.58 -21.10 -18.09
CA PRO A 57 1.74 -19.87 -17.30
C PRO A 57 2.25 -18.70 -18.14
N PRO A 58 1.95 -17.45 -17.74
CA PRO A 58 2.56 -16.27 -18.35
C PRO A 58 4.05 -16.22 -18.01
N ARG A 59 4.87 -15.73 -18.94
CA ARG A 59 6.27 -15.38 -18.66
C ARG A 59 6.30 -14.04 -17.95
N VAL A 60 6.96 -13.95 -16.79
CA VAL A 60 7.01 -12.72 -15.99
C VAL A 60 8.44 -12.22 -15.87
N ARG A 61 8.63 -10.90 -16.05
CA ARG A 61 9.91 -10.22 -15.85
C ARG A 61 9.75 -9.00 -14.95
N LEU A 62 10.58 -8.91 -13.92
CA LEU A 62 10.80 -7.69 -13.14
C LEU A 62 11.64 -6.71 -13.97
N MET A 63 11.13 -5.51 -14.18
CA MET A 63 11.81 -4.43 -14.90
C MET A 63 12.59 -3.53 -13.93
N THR A 64 12.03 -3.26 -12.75
CA THR A 64 12.68 -2.53 -11.64
C THR A 64 13.87 -3.33 -11.09
N THR A 65 15.03 -3.19 -11.73
CA THR A 65 16.28 -3.93 -11.43
C THR A 65 17.53 -3.04 -11.40
N GLY A 66 17.35 -1.72 -11.57
CA GLY A 66 18.46 -0.77 -11.67
C GLY A 66 19.37 -1.07 -12.87
N GLY A 67 18.79 -1.39 -14.03
CA GLY A 67 19.56 -1.74 -15.23
C GLY A 67 20.30 -3.08 -15.13
N GLY A 68 19.77 -4.05 -14.38
CA GLY A 68 20.42 -5.35 -14.20
C GLY A 68 21.36 -5.45 -13.00
N THR A 69 21.37 -4.46 -12.10
CA THR A 69 22.36 -4.37 -10.99
C THR A 69 21.83 -4.82 -9.63
N VAL A 70 20.50 -4.90 -9.43
CA VAL A 70 19.89 -5.16 -8.13
C VAL A 70 19.06 -6.45 -8.14
N ARG A 71 19.51 -7.45 -7.38
CA ARG A 71 18.66 -8.55 -6.91
C ARG A 71 17.88 -8.05 -5.70
N PHE A 72 16.55 -8.05 -5.80
CA PHE A 72 15.67 -7.52 -4.74
C PHE A 72 15.23 -8.57 -3.72
N ASN A 73 15.30 -9.85 -4.07
CA ASN A 73 14.85 -10.96 -3.23
C ASN A 73 15.57 -12.23 -3.70
N PRO A 74 15.67 -13.29 -2.89
CA PRO A 74 16.17 -14.58 -3.37
C PRO A 74 15.46 -15.07 -4.64
N ASN A 75 14.17 -14.74 -4.79
CA ASN A 75 13.33 -15.06 -5.95
C ASN A 75 13.15 -13.94 -6.99
N LEU A 76 13.72 -12.75 -6.80
CA LEU A 76 13.64 -11.60 -7.72
C LEU A 76 15.04 -11.20 -8.17
N TYR A 77 15.51 -11.82 -9.25
CA TYR A 77 16.89 -11.68 -9.72
C TYR A 77 17.17 -10.38 -10.44
N ALA A 78 18.43 -9.94 -10.40
CA ALA A 78 18.92 -8.73 -11.06
C ALA A 78 18.65 -8.71 -12.58
N ASN A 79 18.69 -9.87 -13.27
CA ASN A 79 18.34 -9.94 -14.71
C ASN A 79 16.82 -9.82 -15.01
N GLY A 80 15.99 -9.71 -13.97
CA GLY A 80 14.54 -9.62 -14.03
C GLY A 80 13.80 -10.95 -13.94
N LYS A 81 14.49 -12.09 -13.81
CA LYS A 81 13.82 -13.40 -13.65
C LYS A 81 13.11 -13.47 -12.29
N VAL A 82 11.85 -13.90 -12.33
CA VAL A 82 11.01 -14.19 -11.16
C VAL A 82 10.94 -15.70 -10.90
N CYS A 83 11.19 -16.12 -9.66
CA CYS A 83 11.09 -17.51 -9.22
C CYS A 83 9.80 -17.77 -8.45
N LEU A 84 8.86 -18.49 -9.08
CA LEU A 84 7.62 -18.96 -8.47
C LEU A 84 7.28 -20.34 -9.01
N SER A 85 6.73 -21.21 -8.16
CA SER A 85 6.39 -22.59 -8.55
C SER A 85 5.25 -22.64 -9.58
N ILE A 86 4.30 -21.71 -9.43
CA ILE A 86 3.20 -21.48 -10.38
C ILE A 86 3.67 -20.86 -11.71
N LEU A 87 4.92 -20.41 -11.82
CA LEU A 87 5.56 -20.02 -13.09
C LEU A 87 6.51 -21.11 -13.62
N GLY A 88 6.59 -22.26 -12.93
CA GLY A 88 7.53 -23.34 -13.26
C GLY A 88 9.00 -23.01 -12.97
N THR A 89 9.30 -21.87 -12.35
CA THR A 89 10.66 -21.37 -12.09
C THR A 89 11.15 -21.66 -10.67
N TRP A 90 10.35 -22.34 -9.84
CA TRP A 90 10.68 -22.74 -8.47
C TRP A 90 10.05 -24.10 -8.10
N ASN A 91 10.47 -24.67 -6.97
CA ASN A 91 9.89 -25.88 -6.41
C ASN A 91 8.55 -25.55 -5.71
N GLY A 92 7.55 -26.43 -5.85
CA GLY A 92 6.22 -26.26 -5.23
C GLY A 92 5.05 -26.57 -6.18
N PRO A 93 3.82 -26.15 -5.83
CA PRO A 93 2.63 -26.31 -6.65
C PRO A 93 2.80 -25.70 -8.05
N ARG A 94 2.45 -26.45 -9.09
CA ARG A 94 2.61 -26.02 -10.49
C ARG A 94 1.44 -25.16 -10.98
N TRP A 95 1.67 -24.46 -12.09
CA TRP A 95 0.60 -23.80 -12.85
C TRP A 95 -0.54 -24.76 -13.15
N THR A 96 -1.76 -24.26 -13.05
CA THR A 96 -2.97 -24.89 -13.57
C THR A 96 -3.91 -23.79 -14.08
N PRO A 97 -4.82 -24.05 -15.04
CA PRO A 97 -5.68 -23.03 -15.65
C PRO A 97 -6.65 -22.28 -14.72
N VAL A 98 -6.75 -22.67 -13.44
CA VAL A 98 -7.50 -21.92 -12.42
C VAL A 98 -6.74 -20.68 -11.91
N HIS A 99 -5.42 -20.64 -12.12
CA HIS A 99 -4.59 -19.51 -11.77
C HIS A 99 -4.83 -18.35 -12.75
N SER A 100 -4.63 -17.14 -12.25
CA SER A 100 -4.79 -15.87 -12.98
C SER A 100 -3.59 -14.96 -12.78
N ILE A 101 -3.47 -13.93 -13.62
CA ILE A 101 -2.50 -12.84 -13.44
C ILE A 101 -2.57 -12.27 -12.00
N SER A 102 -3.77 -12.08 -11.45
CA SER A 102 -3.94 -11.63 -10.06
C SER A 102 -3.32 -12.59 -9.05
N SER A 103 -3.48 -13.91 -9.21
CA SER A 103 -2.83 -14.90 -8.32
C SER A 103 -1.31 -14.93 -8.46
N VAL A 104 -0.77 -14.65 -9.65
CA VAL A 104 0.67 -14.50 -9.87
C VAL A 104 1.20 -13.25 -9.16
N LEU A 105 0.54 -12.10 -9.33
CA LEU A 105 0.94 -10.84 -8.69
C LEU A 105 0.80 -10.89 -7.16
N LEU A 106 -0.25 -11.52 -6.63
CA LEU A 106 -0.40 -11.82 -5.19
C LEU A 106 0.75 -12.70 -4.67
N SER A 107 1.14 -13.71 -5.44
CA SER A 107 2.29 -14.57 -5.08
C SER A 107 3.60 -13.78 -5.09
N ILE A 108 3.80 -12.87 -6.06
CA ILE A 108 4.96 -11.97 -6.11
C ILE A 108 4.99 -11.03 -4.90
N GLN A 109 3.87 -10.39 -4.57
CA GLN A 109 3.74 -9.50 -3.41
C GLN A 109 4.00 -10.26 -2.09
N SER A 110 3.61 -11.53 -2.00
CA SER A 110 3.87 -12.40 -0.84
C SER A 110 5.36 -12.75 -0.66
N LEU A 111 6.18 -12.69 -1.72
CA LEU A 111 7.64 -12.84 -1.59
C LEU A 111 8.29 -11.61 -0.93
N MET A 112 7.64 -10.44 -1.02
CA MET A 112 8.08 -9.17 -0.46
C MET A 112 7.70 -9.06 1.02
N ASN A 113 8.15 -10.01 1.84
CA ASN A 113 7.84 -10.09 3.28
C ASN A 113 8.88 -9.35 4.15
N GLU A 114 8.64 -9.28 5.47
CA GLU A 114 9.48 -8.62 6.49
C GLU A 114 10.94 -9.15 6.51
N LYS A 115 11.13 -10.44 6.23
CA LYS A 115 12.41 -11.17 6.42
C LYS A 115 12.77 -11.96 5.15
N PRO A 116 13.01 -11.27 4.01
CA PRO A 116 13.16 -11.91 2.70
C PRO A 116 14.40 -12.81 2.57
N TYR A 117 15.32 -12.74 3.55
CA TYR A 117 16.44 -13.67 3.69
C TYR A 117 15.98 -15.14 3.75
N HIS A 118 14.87 -15.42 4.43
CA HIS A 118 14.33 -16.79 4.57
C HIS A 118 13.71 -17.36 3.28
N ASN A 119 13.64 -16.58 2.19
CA ASN A 119 13.18 -17.06 0.90
C ASN A 119 14.27 -17.87 0.14
N GLU A 120 15.54 -17.81 0.55
CA GLU A 120 16.62 -18.60 -0.07
C GLU A 120 16.54 -20.07 0.43
N PRO A 121 16.58 -21.10 -0.45
CA PRO A 121 16.45 -22.49 -0.05
C PRO A 121 17.51 -22.94 0.95
N GLY A 122 17.08 -23.58 2.03
CA GLY A 122 17.95 -23.98 3.14
C GLY A 122 18.19 -22.90 4.19
N PHE A 123 17.66 -21.68 4.00
CA PHE A 123 17.73 -20.58 4.97
C PHE A 123 16.38 -20.29 5.67
N GLU A 124 15.38 -21.15 5.49
CA GLU A 124 14.03 -21.00 6.05
C GLU A 124 14.05 -21.00 7.60
N ALA A 125 14.97 -21.76 8.19
CA ALA A 125 15.22 -21.81 9.63
C ALA A 125 16.56 -21.18 10.03
N ALA A 126 17.19 -20.37 9.15
CA ALA A 126 18.47 -19.75 9.42
C ALA A 126 18.39 -18.84 10.66
N SER A 127 19.23 -19.13 11.65
CA SER A 127 19.06 -18.61 13.01
C SER A 127 19.89 -17.37 13.32
N ASN A 128 20.81 -16.93 12.44
CA ASN A 128 21.61 -15.74 12.67
C ASN A 128 20.76 -14.47 12.48
N PRO A 129 20.42 -13.73 13.55
CA PRO A 129 19.55 -12.57 13.42
C PRO A 129 20.27 -11.38 12.78
N GLN A 130 21.60 -11.41 12.71
CA GLN A 130 22.38 -10.36 12.05
C GLN A 130 22.25 -10.46 10.54
N ASP A 131 22.37 -11.65 9.95
CA ASP A 131 22.24 -11.85 8.50
C ASP A 131 20.86 -11.41 8.00
N VAL A 132 19.80 -11.77 8.73
CA VAL A 132 18.42 -11.34 8.43
C VAL A 132 18.32 -9.81 8.40
N ARG A 133 18.92 -9.11 9.38
CA ARG A 133 18.93 -7.64 9.42
C ARG A 133 19.76 -7.04 8.30
N ASP A 134 20.99 -7.50 8.12
CA ASP A 134 21.93 -6.97 7.13
C ASP A 134 21.37 -7.10 5.71
N TYR A 135 20.69 -8.22 5.41
CA TYR A 135 19.97 -8.39 4.15
C TYR A 135 18.77 -7.42 4.04
N SER A 136 17.91 -7.33 5.06
CA SER A 136 16.78 -6.38 5.08
C SER A 136 17.23 -4.92 4.97
N ASP A 137 18.34 -4.54 5.59
CA ASP A 137 18.92 -3.19 5.50
C ASP A 137 19.42 -2.89 4.08
N CYS A 138 20.07 -3.87 3.44
CA CYS A 138 20.48 -3.79 2.04
C CYS A 138 19.27 -3.63 1.10
N ILE A 139 18.21 -4.42 1.28
CA ILE A 139 17.00 -4.33 0.47
C ILE A 139 16.29 -2.99 0.69
N THR A 140 16.18 -2.51 1.94
CA THR A 140 15.55 -1.21 2.27
C THR A 140 16.24 -0.05 1.53
N HIS A 141 17.58 -0.02 1.55
CA HIS A 141 18.36 0.98 0.83
C HIS A 141 18.11 0.91 -0.69
N GLU A 142 18.15 -0.29 -1.26
CA GLU A 142 17.98 -0.50 -2.70
C GLU A 142 16.54 -0.27 -3.18
N THR A 143 15.54 -0.52 -2.33
CA THR A 143 14.14 -0.13 -2.55
C THR A 143 14.04 1.39 -2.73
N LEU A 144 14.55 2.18 -1.77
CA LEU A 144 14.50 3.64 -1.89
C LEU A 144 15.34 4.16 -3.08
N ARG A 145 16.50 3.57 -3.34
CA ARG A 145 17.42 4.00 -4.42
C ARG A 145 16.85 3.73 -5.80
N VAL A 146 16.31 2.53 -6.03
CA VAL A 146 15.94 2.03 -7.36
C VAL A 146 14.44 1.91 -7.52
N ALA A 147 13.74 1.25 -6.60
CA ALA A 147 12.29 1.06 -6.70
C ALA A 147 11.50 2.34 -6.40
N VAL A 148 12.07 3.31 -5.70
CA VAL A 148 11.46 4.64 -5.48
C VAL A 148 12.11 5.67 -6.40
N CYS A 149 13.35 6.12 -6.12
CA CYS A 149 13.92 7.27 -6.82
C CYS A 149 14.07 7.02 -8.33
N ALA A 150 14.75 5.94 -8.74
CA ALA A 150 14.96 5.68 -10.17
C ALA A 150 13.65 5.40 -10.94
N MET A 151 12.62 4.83 -10.31
CA MET A 151 11.33 4.62 -10.98
C MET A 151 10.59 5.92 -11.34
N VAL A 152 10.87 7.01 -10.63
CA VAL A 152 10.24 8.32 -10.87
C VAL A 152 11.17 9.26 -11.67
N ASP A 153 12.47 9.21 -11.44
CA ASP A 153 13.49 10.04 -12.12
C ASP A 153 13.99 9.48 -13.46
N ASP A 154 14.17 8.16 -13.58
CA ASP A 154 14.87 7.57 -14.73
C ASP A 154 13.95 7.52 -15.95
N SER A 155 14.23 8.40 -16.92
CA SER A 155 13.49 8.46 -18.18
C SER A 155 13.52 7.13 -18.94
N SER A 156 14.57 6.31 -18.81
CA SER A 156 14.66 5.03 -19.54
C SER A 156 13.72 3.97 -18.98
N LEU A 157 13.64 3.84 -17.65
CA LEU A 157 12.72 2.89 -17.00
C LEU A 157 11.28 3.39 -17.08
N SER A 158 11.04 4.67 -16.82
CA SER A 158 9.69 5.25 -16.90
C SER A 158 9.14 5.23 -18.33
N ASN A 159 9.94 5.50 -19.37
CA ASN A 159 9.48 5.37 -20.77
C ASN A 159 9.12 3.93 -21.18
N SER A 160 9.61 2.91 -20.47
CA SER A 160 9.21 1.52 -20.69
C SER A 160 7.88 1.13 -20.00
N MET A 161 7.30 2.04 -19.22
CA MET A 161 6.05 1.88 -18.49
C MET A 161 4.94 2.69 -19.16
N PRO A 162 3.71 2.14 -19.30
CA PRO A 162 2.54 2.88 -19.78
C PRO A 162 2.31 4.18 -19.02
N ALA A 163 1.96 5.26 -19.72
CA ALA A 163 1.83 6.60 -19.16
C ALA A 163 0.85 6.69 -17.96
N CYS A 164 -0.20 5.87 -17.97
CA CYS A 164 -1.15 5.75 -16.87
C CYS A 164 -0.53 5.19 -15.58
N LEU A 165 0.37 4.21 -15.68
CA LEU A 165 1.10 3.66 -14.54
C LEU A 165 2.21 4.62 -14.08
N GLN A 166 2.83 5.39 -15.00
CA GLN A 166 3.77 6.45 -14.60
C GLN A 166 3.07 7.56 -13.81
N ALA A 167 1.88 8.01 -14.24
CA ALA A 167 1.09 9.02 -13.53
C ALA A 167 0.72 8.52 -12.11
N LEU A 168 0.16 7.31 -12.02
CA LEU A 168 -0.12 6.64 -10.75
C LEU A 168 1.13 6.53 -9.86
N THR A 169 2.30 6.21 -10.43
CA THR A 169 3.56 6.11 -9.68
C THR A 169 3.96 7.47 -9.07
N ARG A 170 3.73 8.57 -9.79
CA ARG A 170 3.98 9.94 -9.29
C ARG A 170 3.02 10.33 -8.15
N ASP A 171 1.74 10.03 -8.31
CA ASP A 171 0.71 10.29 -7.28
C ASP A 171 1.00 9.49 -5.99
N LEU A 172 1.30 8.20 -6.15
CA LEU A 172 1.68 7.33 -5.04
C LEU A 172 2.97 7.81 -4.38
N PHE A 173 4.01 8.15 -5.16
CA PHE A 173 5.28 8.66 -4.64
C PHE A 173 5.06 9.83 -3.67
N LEU A 174 4.28 10.83 -4.08
CA LEU A 174 3.97 11.99 -3.23
C LEU A 174 3.29 11.57 -1.91
N SER A 175 2.36 10.62 -1.95
CA SER A 175 1.69 10.10 -0.74
C SER A 175 2.63 9.36 0.23
N PHE A 176 3.78 8.87 -0.25
CA PHE A 176 4.78 8.14 0.54
C PHE A 176 5.98 9.01 0.98
N VAL A 177 6.17 10.23 0.46
CA VAL A 177 7.32 11.10 0.79
C VAL A 177 7.65 11.17 2.29
N PRO A 178 6.70 11.43 3.21
CA PRO A 178 7.02 11.52 4.64
C PRO A 178 7.59 10.23 5.25
N ARG A 179 7.21 9.07 4.70
CA ARG A 179 7.76 7.76 5.12
C ARG A 179 9.17 7.55 4.57
N TYR A 180 9.40 7.87 3.29
CA TYR A 180 10.72 7.75 2.70
C TYR A 180 11.75 8.66 3.39
N GLU A 181 11.34 9.88 3.77
CA GLU A 181 12.18 10.80 4.55
C GLU A 181 12.50 10.24 5.94
N LEU A 182 11.50 9.75 6.68
CA LEU A 182 11.70 9.12 7.99
C LEU A 182 12.68 7.94 7.93
N VAL A 183 12.56 7.05 6.93
CA VAL A 183 13.48 5.92 6.75
C VAL A 183 14.90 6.40 6.43
N CYS A 184 15.05 7.45 5.62
CA CYS A 184 16.37 8.05 5.36
C CYS A 184 16.99 8.69 6.61
N GLU A 185 16.21 9.39 7.42
CA GLU A 185 16.67 10.02 8.66
C GLU A 185 17.12 8.98 9.69
N GLN A 186 16.30 7.96 9.94
CA GLN A 186 16.62 6.86 10.86
C GLN A 186 17.91 6.12 10.46
N ASN A 187 18.15 5.94 9.16
CA ASN A 187 19.32 5.23 8.65
C ASN A 187 20.51 6.13 8.27
N MET A 188 20.44 7.44 8.51
CA MET A 188 21.51 8.39 8.17
C MET A 188 22.85 8.04 8.84
N HIS A 189 22.82 7.42 10.03
CA HIS A 189 23.99 6.93 10.76
C HIS A 189 24.79 5.84 10.02
N ARG A 190 24.22 5.25 8.96
CA ARG A 190 24.85 4.23 8.10
C ARG A 190 25.45 4.79 6.81
N ASP A 191 25.21 6.06 6.49
CA ASP A 191 25.63 6.67 5.21
C ASP A 191 27.15 6.55 4.98
N GLY A 192 27.55 6.20 3.76
CA GLY A 192 28.94 5.88 3.41
C GLY A 192 29.42 4.49 3.89
N GLY A 193 28.74 3.85 4.83
CA GLY A 193 29.03 2.50 5.29
C GLY A 193 28.87 1.44 4.19
N LYS A 194 29.68 0.38 4.22
CA LYS A 194 29.58 -0.72 3.27
C LYS A 194 28.31 -1.54 3.54
N MET A 195 27.56 -1.88 2.49
CA MET A 195 26.48 -2.87 2.57
C MET A 195 27.07 -4.27 2.75
N VAL A 196 26.59 -4.99 3.77
CA VAL A 196 26.93 -6.38 4.04
C VAL A 196 25.77 -7.22 3.53
N ASP A 197 25.98 -7.95 2.44
CA ASP A 197 25.02 -8.93 1.94
C ASP A 197 25.45 -10.33 2.40
N PRO A 198 24.62 -11.07 3.17
CA PRO A 198 25.00 -12.40 3.67
C PRO A 198 25.18 -13.47 2.58
N PHE A 199 24.61 -13.27 1.38
CA PHE A 199 24.82 -14.14 0.22
C PHE A 199 26.08 -13.75 -0.58
N GLY A 200 26.83 -12.73 -0.12
CA GLY A 200 28.10 -12.30 -0.69
C GLY A 200 27.97 -11.31 -1.86
N GLU A 201 26.78 -10.78 -2.14
CA GLU A 201 26.58 -9.82 -3.24
C GLU A 201 27.21 -8.44 -2.94
N ASN A 202 28.03 -7.92 -3.85
CA ASN A 202 28.61 -6.59 -3.68
C ASN A 202 27.62 -5.48 -4.09
N ARG A 203 26.84 -4.99 -3.12
CA ARG A 203 25.89 -3.87 -3.32
C ARG A 203 26.54 -2.48 -3.21
N GLY A 204 27.81 -2.39 -2.77
CA GLY A 204 28.51 -1.12 -2.58
C GLY A 204 28.32 -0.54 -1.17
N THR A 205 27.86 0.72 -1.10
CA THR A 205 27.72 1.48 0.16
C THR A 205 26.34 2.09 0.30
N PHE A 206 25.88 2.26 1.54
CA PHE A 206 24.69 3.04 1.86
C PHE A 206 24.88 4.51 1.45
N ARG A 207 23.83 5.13 0.92
CA ARG A 207 23.80 6.51 0.40
C ARG A 207 22.49 7.23 0.73
N TYR A 208 21.97 7.04 1.94
CA TYR A 208 20.76 7.71 2.44
C TYR A 208 20.80 9.24 2.28
N ALA A 209 21.96 9.89 2.42
CA ALA A 209 22.13 11.33 2.17
C ALA A 209 21.97 11.73 0.69
N SER A 210 22.19 10.80 -0.25
CA SER A 210 21.91 11.00 -1.67
C SER A 210 20.45 10.72 -2.00
N ILE A 211 19.89 9.65 -1.42
CA ILE A 211 18.49 9.25 -1.61
C ILE A 211 17.54 10.33 -1.07
N ALA A 212 17.76 10.83 0.14
CA ALA A 212 16.95 11.91 0.73
C ALA A 212 16.93 13.18 -0.13
N ARG A 213 18.08 13.56 -0.72
CA ARG A 213 18.15 14.68 -1.67
C ARG A 213 17.40 14.39 -2.97
N SER A 214 17.43 13.16 -3.47
CA SER A 214 16.65 12.75 -4.64
C SER A 214 15.15 12.80 -4.35
N ILE A 215 14.69 12.24 -3.23
CA ILE A 215 13.27 12.28 -2.81
C ILE A 215 12.76 13.73 -2.76
N LYS A 216 13.48 14.61 -2.04
CA LYS A 216 13.13 16.04 -1.93
C LYS A 216 13.09 16.73 -3.30
N ARG A 217 14.05 16.45 -4.18
CA ARG A 217 14.07 16.99 -5.55
C ARG A 217 12.88 16.49 -6.37
N ILE A 218 12.60 15.18 -6.36
CA ILE A 218 11.46 14.59 -7.08
C ILE A 218 10.16 15.21 -6.59
N ALA A 219 9.94 15.29 -5.27
CA ALA A 219 8.75 15.88 -4.68
C ALA A 219 8.54 17.33 -5.18
N SER A 220 9.58 18.18 -5.08
CA SER A 220 9.52 19.57 -5.55
C SER A 220 9.31 19.75 -7.07
N LEU A 221 9.50 18.71 -7.87
CA LEU A 221 9.25 18.70 -9.32
C LEU A 221 7.86 18.14 -9.69
N LEU A 222 7.22 17.40 -8.78
CA LEU A 222 5.92 16.77 -8.98
C LEU A 222 4.79 17.53 -8.27
N GLU A 223 5.10 18.23 -7.17
CA GLU A 223 4.16 19.15 -6.55
C GLU A 223 3.74 20.23 -7.56
N PRO A 224 2.44 20.48 -7.75
CA PRO A 224 2.01 21.58 -8.58
C PRO A 224 2.56 22.87 -7.99
N ALA A 225 3.16 23.72 -8.84
CA ALA A 225 3.62 25.03 -8.42
C ALA A 225 2.49 25.72 -7.66
N ALA A 226 2.76 26.14 -6.42
CA ALA A 226 1.77 26.80 -5.57
C ALA A 226 1.07 27.88 -6.40
N PRO A 227 -0.27 27.95 -6.38
CA PRO A 227 -0.97 29.02 -7.08
C PRO A 227 -0.37 30.32 -6.57
N ALA A 228 0.19 31.12 -7.48
CA ALA A 228 0.77 32.41 -7.12
C ALA A 228 -0.30 33.15 -6.32
N GLU A 229 0.07 33.59 -5.10
CA GLU A 229 -0.80 34.36 -4.21
C GLU A 229 -1.54 35.39 -5.06
N ALA A 230 -2.84 35.16 -5.24
CA ALA A 230 -3.64 36.05 -6.07
C ALA A 230 -3.72 37.34 -5.27
N ASP A 231 -3.01 38.38 -5.73
CA ASP A 231 -2.92 39.69 -5.08
C ASP A 231 -4.28 40.02 -4.47
N GLU A 232 -4.36 40.08 -3.13
CA GLU A 232 -5.58 40.48 -2.44
C GLU A 232 -5.91 41.88 -2.94
N VAL A 233 -6.90 41.98 -3.83
CA VAL A 233 -7.43 43.25 -4.29
C VAL A 233 -8.09 43.87 -3.08
N ASP A 234 -7.35 44.77 -2.43
CA ASP A 234 -7.79 45.56 -1.27
C ASP A 234 -9.27 45.97 -1.44
N PRO A 235 -10.15 45.62 -0.49
CA PRO A 235 -11.57 45.92 -0.63
C PRO A 235 -11.75 47.44 -0.67
N VAL A 236 -12.06 47.95 -1.86
CA VAL A 236 -12.31 49.38 -2.12
C VAL A 236 -13.32 49.89 -1.08
N ALA A 237 -12.88 50.86 -0.28
CA ALA A 237 -13.66 51.42 0.80
C ALA A 237 -15.01 51.96 0.28
N PRO A 238 -16.14 51.68 0.96
CA PRO A 238 -17.43 52.21 0.55
C PRO A 238 -17.45 53.75 0.68
N PRO A 239 -18.12 54.46 -0.23
CA PRO A 239 -18.25 55.91 -0.14
C PRO A 239 -19.04 56.33 1.12
N PRO A 240 -18.78 57.53 1.67
CA PRO A 240 -19.40 57.97 2.92
C PRO A 240 -20.92 58.12 2.79
N GLY A 241 -21.63 57.72 3.84
CA GLY A 241 -23.09 57.61 3.83
C GLY A 241 -23.83 58.95 3.76
N GLN A 242 -25.07 58.87 3.26
CA GLN A 242 -26.08 59.89 3.49
C GLN A 242 -26.94 59.47 4.68
N ASP A 243 -27.10 60.42 5.61
CA ASP A 243 -27.93 60.33 6.81
C ASP A 243 -29.37 60.75 6.46
N ASP A 244 -30.35 59.92 6.82
CA ASP A 244 -31.78 60.28 6.80
C ASP A 244 -32.53 59.61 7.97
N GLY A 245 -32.47 60.27 9.13
CA GLY A 245 -33.67 60.65 9.89
C GLY A 245 -34.67 59.58 10.32
N ALA A 246 -34.59 59.14 11.59
CA ALA A 246 -35.54 58.22 12.21
C ALA A 246 -36.92 58.84 12.56
N ARG A 247 -37.99 58.01 12.60
CA ARG A 247 -38.99 58.02 13.69
C ARG A 247 -39.88 56.75 13.75
N PRO A 248 -40.41 56.34 14.94
CA PRO A 248 -41.17 55.10 15.13
C PRO A 248 -42.65 55.29 15.52
N MET A 249 -43.46 54.24 15.30
CA MET A 249 -44.77 53.91 15.91
C MET A 249 -45.15 52.50 15.39
N GLN A 250 -45.90 51.61 16.03
CA GLN A 250 -46.36 51.39 17.41
C GLN A 250 -46.99 49.97 17.40
N THR A 251 -47.47 49.49 18.55
CA THR A 251 -48.05 48.15 18.78
C THR A 251 -49.42 47.92 18.16
N ASP A 252 -49.81 46.66 17.97
CA ASP A 252 -51.17 46.18 18.28
C ASP A 252 -51.18 44.68 18.66
N ASP A 253 -52.33 44.19 19.15
CA ASP A 253 -52.41 43.32 20.34
C ASP A 253 -53.17 41.98 20.13
N ALA A 254 -53.07 41.09 21.14
CA ALA A 254 -53.96 39.98 21.53
C ALA A 254 -54.57 39.06 20.44
N SER A 255 -54.41 37.72 20.54
CA SER A 255 -55.15 36.86 21.49
C SER A 255 -54.89 35.37 21.17
N ALA A 256 -55.36 34.36 21.92
CA ALA A 256 -55.47 34.14 23.36
C ALA A 256 -55.87 32.66 23.60
N ALA A 257 -55.57 32.14 24.80
CA ALA A 257 -56.15 30.92 25.42
C ALA A 257 -55.86 29.54 24.77
N ALA A 258 -55.98 28.41 25.49
CA ALA A 258 -55.76 28.09 26.91
C ALA A 258 -55.91 26.57 27.13
N ALA A 259 -55.17 26.00 28.11
CA ALA A 259 -55.50 24.77 28.86
C ALA A 259 -55.64 23.43 28.07
N ALA A 260 -55.67 22.24 28.71
CA ALA A 260 -54.92 21.73 29.88
C ALA A 260 -55.12 20.20 30.01
N ALA A 261 -54.15 19.54 30.64
CA ALA A 261 -54.28 18.32 31.47
C ALA A 261 -54.54 16.91 30.85
N ALA A 262 -54.02 15.94 31.63
CA ALA A 262 -54.41 14.52 31.78
C ALA A 262 -53.91 13.45 30.77
N GLY A 263 -53.21 12.43 31.30
CA GLY A 263 -53.23 11.05 30.78
C GLY A 263 -54.47 10.28 31.32
N PRO A 264 -54.48 8.93 31.49
CA PRO A 264 -53.30 8.03 31.60
C PRO A 264 -53.45 6.58 30.99
N VAL A 265 -52.35 5.79 31.07
CA VAL A 265 -52.28 4.33 31.43
C VAL A 265 -52.87 3.19 30.53
N ALA A 266 -52.13 2.06 30.51
CA ALA A 266 -52.51 0.66 30.19
C ALA A 266 -52.76 0.23 28.71
N SER A 267 -52.58 -1.05 28.30
CA SER A 267 -51.75 -2.18 28.81
C SER A 267 -51.64 -3.35 27.79
N GLU A 268 -50.68 -4.26 28.03
CA GLU A 268 -50.73 -5.75 27.92
C GLU A 268 -50.78 -6.56 26.59
N GLY A 269 -50.35 -7.83 26.70
CA GLY A 269 -50.34 -8.89 25.67
C GLY A 269 -49.03 -8.98 24.87
N GLU A 270 -47.99 -9.76 25.20
CA GLU A 270 -47.90 -11.21 25.49
C GLU A 270 -48.48 -12.13 24.40
N ASP A 271 -47.61 -12.88 23.72
CA ASP A 271 -47.71 -14.35 23.70
C ASP A 271 -46.39 -15.00 23.23
N GLY A 272 -46.10 -16.24 23.66
CA GLY A 272 -44.85 -16.93 23.29
C GLY A 272 -44.86 -18.45 23.50
N CYS A 273 -44.04 -19.17 22.74
CA CYS A 273 -43.71 -20.60 22.95
C CYS A 273 -42.48 -21.00 22.11
N GLY A 274 -41.62 -21.95 22.49
CA GLY A 274 -41.56 -22.70 23.76
C GLY A 274 -40.86 -24.07 23.67
N GLY A 275 -39.53 -24.13 23.84
CA GLY A 275 -38.78 -25.34 24.26
C GLY A 275 -38.52 -26.46 23.21
N SER A 276 -37.76 -27.54 23.51
CA SER A 276 -36.89 -27.81 24.68
C SER A 276 -36.10 -29.14 24.58
N ARG A 277 -34.79 -29.14 24.97
CA ARG A 277 -34.03 -30.22 25.68
C ARG A 277 -33.76 -31.57 24.93
N THR A 278 -32.84 -32.49 25.30
CA THR A 278 -31.89 -32.78 26.44
C THR A 278 -30.59 -33.47 25.91
N GLY A 279 -29.36 -33.25 26.43
CA GLY A 279 -28.65 -34.13 27.42
C GLY A 279 -27.49 -34.98 26.81
N VAL A 280 -26.57 -35.71 27.48
CA VAL A 280 -26.02 -35.82 28.88
C VAL A 280 -24.62 -36.55 28.87
N GLY A 281 -23.64 -36.18 29.73
CA GLY A 281 -22.47 -37.02 30.18
C GLY A 281 -21.10 -36.76 29.48
N ALA A 282 -19.98 -36.33 30.11
CA ALA A 282 -19.14 -36.81 31.25
C ALA A 282 -18.09 -37.90 30.85
N SER A 283 -16.79 -37.92 31.22
CA SER A 283 -16.05 -37.42 32.41
C SER A 283 -14.50 -37.30 32.23
N SER A 284 -13.80 -36.51 33.09
CA SER A 284 -12.38 -36.61 33.58
C SER A 284 -11.19 -36.65 32.58
N ALA A 285 -9.97 -36.12 32.81
CA ALA A 285 -9.30 -35.25 33.81
C ALA A 285 -7.86 -34.93 33.27
N GLY A 286 -6.97 -34.07 33.81
CA GLY A 286 -7.02 -33.09 34.92
C GLY A 286 -5.60 -32.68 35.40
N GLY A 287 -5.33 -31.37 35.60
CA GLY A 287 -4.04 -30.77 36.04
C GLY A 287 -3.16 -30.26 34.88
N GLY A 288 -2.41 -29.14 34.97
CA GLY A 288 -2.29 -28.09 35.99
C GLY A 288 -0.99 -27.28 35.82
N GLY A 289 -1.01 -25.94 35.95
CA GLY A 289 0.23 -25.12 36.01
C GLY A 289 0.23 -23.77 35.26
N SER A 290 -0.02 -22.68 35.99
CA SER A 290 0.59 -21.32 35.92
C SER A 290 1.16 -20.79 34.58
N SER A 291 0.76 -19.63 34.07
CA SER A 291 1.12 -18.31 34.66
C SER A 291 0.59 -17.11 33.82
N SER A 292 0.79 -15.88 34.34
CA SER A 292 0.54 -14.56 33.74
C SER A 292 0.77 -14.43 32.22
N GLY A 293 0.06 -13.58 31.46
CA GLY A 293 -0.77 -12.44 31.84
C GLY A 293 -0.23 -11.13 31.26
N ALA A 294 -0.74 -10.73 30.10
CA ALA A 294 -0.64 -9.37 29.53
C ALA A 294 -1.70 -9.22 28.43
N GLY A 295 -2.60 -8.25 28.55
CA GLY A 295 -3.52 -7.89 27.47
C GLY A 295 -2.91 -6.79 26.59
N SER A 296 -3.26 -6.76 25.31
CA SER A 296 -3.10 -5.56 24.49
C SER A 296 -4.34 -5.39 23.61
N VAL A 297 -4.83 -4.15 23.55
CA VAL A 297 -6.09 -3.78 22.91
C VAL A 297 -5.79 -3.22 21.52
N LEU A 298 -6.24 -3.91 20.46
CA LEU A 298 -6.24 -3.30 19.13
C LEU A 298 -7.24 -2.15 19.11
N ARG A 299 -6.75 -0.95 18.77
CA ARG A 299 -7.58 0.21 18.46
C ARG A 299 -7.33 0.60 17.00
N ALA A 300 -8.30 0.30 16.14
CA ALA A 300 -8.28 0.79 14.77
C ALA A 300 -8.38 2.32 14.75
N LEU A 301 -7.61 2.95 13.87
CA LEU A 301 -7.78 4.35 13.49
C LEU A 301 -8.38 4.43 12.08
N ARG A 302 -9.13 5.51 11.86
CA ARG A 302 -9.86 5.83 10.63
C ARG A 302 -8.97 6.60 9.66
#